data_AF-A0A3N5PJE6-F1
#
_entry.id   AF-A0A3N5PJE6-F1
#
_cell.length_a   1.000
_cell.length_b   1.000
_cell.length_c   1.000
_cell.angle_alpha   90.00
_cell.angle_beta   90.00
_cell.angle_gamma   90.00
#
_symmetry.space_group_name_H-M   'P 1'
#
loop_
_entity.id
_entity.type
_entity.pdbx_description
1 polymer ?
#
loop_
_entity_poly.entity_id
_entity_poly.type
_entity_poly.pdbx_seq_one_letter_code
_entity_poly.pdbx_strand_id
1 'polypeptide(L)' 'MEKIVLPDIDNIHILDVYVQNGGFTAAKKAFSQTADDIIDQVKKSGLRGRGGAAFSAGLKWSFMPKTTDK' A
#
# COMPACT_ATOMS: atom_id res chain seq x y z
N MET A 1 3.69 -19.24 7.26
CA MET A 1 3.94 -17.86 6.80
C MET A 1 2.61 -17.31 6.32
N GLU A 2 2.17 -16.17 6.82
CA GLU A 2 0.88 -15.59 6.45
C GLU A 2 0.92 -15.01 5.03
N LYS A 3 -0.10 -15.31 4.21
CA LYS A 3 -0.23 -14.76 2.86
C LYS A 3 -0.92 -13.39 2.90
N ILE A 4 -0.12 -12.33 3.02
CA ILE A 4 -0.65 -10.96 3.15
C ILE A 4 -1.14 -10.38 1.81
N VAL A 5 -0.41 -10.60 0.71
CA VAL A 5 -0.71 -9.95 -0.59
C VAL A 5 -1.79 -10.70 -1.39
N LEU A 6 -1.72 -12.03 -1.39
CA LEU A 6 -2.65 -12.91 -2.09
C LEU A 6 -3.18 -13.95 -1.09
N PRO A 7 -4.21 -13.61 -0.30
CA PRO A 7 -4.80 -14.52 0.67
C PRO A 7 -5.58 -15.64 -0.03
N ASP A 8 -5.73 -16.77 0.66
CA ASP A 8 -6.46 -17.94 0.17
C ASP A 8 -7.97 -17.76 0.37
N ILE A 9 -8.59 -16.95 -0.50
CA ILE A 9 -10.04 -16.67 -0.51
C ILE A 9 -10.58 -17.04 -1.89
N ASP A 10 -11.56 -17.94 -1.92
CA ASP A 10 -12.19 -18.39 -3.15
C ASP A 10 -12.84 -17.21 -3.89
N ASN A 11 -12.62 -17.14 -5.21
CA ASN A 11 -13.20 -16.11 -6.07
C ASN A 11 -12.88 -14.66 -5.64
N ILE A 12 -11.77 -14.38 -4.95
CA ILE A 12 -11.41 -13.02 -4.49
C ILE A 12 -11.29 -11.97 -5.62
N HIS A 13 -11.16 -12.41 -6.87
CA HIS A 13 -11.16 -11.53 -8.04
C HIS A 13 -12.56 -10.94 -8.35
N ILE A 14 -13.63 -11.53 -7.81
CA ILE A 14 -14.99 -10.99 -7.88
C ILE A 14 -15.12 -9.83 -6.88
N LEU A 15 -15.59 -8.67 -7.36
CA LEU A 15 -15.66 -7.44 -6.57
C LEU A 15 -16.40 -7.60 -5.24
N ASP A 16 -17.57 -8.24 -5.26
CA ASP A 16 -18.39 -8.43 -4.05
C ASP A 16 -17.68 -9.31 -3.02
N VAL A 17 -17.01 -10.37 -3.47
CA VAL A 17 -16.18 -11.23 -2.61
C VAL A 17 -15.02 -10.43 -2.02
N TYR A 18 -14.33 -9.63 -2.84
CA TYR A 18 -13.24 -8.76 -2.37
C TYR A 18 -13.73 -7.80 -1.27
N VAL A 19 -14.86 -7.13 -1.49
CA VAL A 19 -15.44 -6.16 -0.54
C VAL A 19 -15.90 -6.84 0.75
N GLN A 20 -16.60 -7.98 0.66
CA GLN A 20 -17.04 -8.76 1.82
C GLN A 20 -15.87 -9.23 2.70
N ASN A 21 -14.71 -9.47 2.09
CA ASN A 21 -13.49 -9.87 2.79
C ASN A 21 -12.58 -8.68 3.17
N GLY A 22 -13.14 -7.47 3.29
CA GLY A 22 -12.43 -6.29 3.77
C GLY A 22 -11.66 -5.51 2.71
N GLY A 23 -11.86 -5.83 1.44
CA GLY A 23 -11.35 -5.06 0.30
C GLY A 23 -11.66 -3.57 0.41
N PHE A 24 -10.76 -2.73 -0.10
CA PHE A 24 -10.79 -1.26 0.02
C PHE A 24 -10.71 -0.67 1.42
N THR A 25 -10.75 -1.43 2.52
CA THR A 25 -10.68 -0.86 3.89
C THR A 25 -9.41 -0.02 4.09
N ALA A 26 -8.25 -0.51 3.64
CA ALA A 26 -6.99 0.23 3.69
C ALA A 26 -6.99 1.46 2.77
N ALA A 27 -7.61 1.38 1.59
CA ALA A 27 -7.72 2.51 0.66
C ALA A 27 -8.59 3.64 1.25
N LYS A 28 -9.74 3.29 1.85
CA LYS A 28 -10.61 4.24 2.55
C LYS A 28 -9.86 4.97 3.67
N LYS A 29 -9.06 4.22 4.47
CA LYS A 29 -8.20 4.81 5.49
C LYS A 29 -7.13 5.73 4.88
N ALA A 30 -6.47 5.31 3.81
CA ALA A 30 -5.43 6.13 3.17
C ALA A 30 -6.00 7.47 2.66
N PHE A 31 -7.22 7.49 2.12
CA PHE A 31 -7.84 8.74 1.65
C PHE A 31 -8.17 9.74 2.77
N SER A 32 -8.18 9.33 4.04
CA SER A 32 -8.34 10.25 5.17
C SER A 32 -7.01 10.70 5.78
N GLN A 33 -5.88 10.40 5.15
CA GLN A 33 -4.54 10.70 5.65
C GLN A 33 -3.79 11.64 4.69
N THR A 34 -2.81 12.36 5.20
CA THR A 34 -1.90 13.12 4.34
C THR A 34 -0.93 12.19 3.61
N ALA A 35 -0.38 12.65 2.48
CA ALA A 35 0.65 11.90 1.77
C ALA A 35 1.88 11.64 2.66
N ASP A 36 2.27 12.61 3.49
CA ASP A 36 3.39 12.48 4.41
C ASP A 36 3.14 11.39 5.48
N ASP A 37 1.92 11.33 6.04
CA ASP A 37 1.56 10.27 7.00
C ASP A 37 1.67 8.87 6.38
N ILE A 38 1.21 8.71 5.14
CA ILE A 38 1.28 7.43 4.41
C ILE A 38 2.74 7.06 4.12
N ILE A 39 3.55 8.01 3.65
CA ILE A 39 4.97 7.80 3.38
C ILE A 39 5.69 7.34 4.65
N ASP A 40 5.44 8.00 5.78
CA ASP A 40 6.03 7.64 7.07
C ASP A 40 5.59 6.26 7.56
N GLN A 41 4.31 5.90 7.39
CA GLN A 41 3.83 4.55 7.71
C GLN A 41 4.55 3.48 6.89
N VAL A 42 4.68 3.67 5.57
CA VAL A 42 5.38 2.71 4.71
C VAL A 42 6.87 2.67 5.00
N LYS A 43 7.49 3.80 5.34
CA LYS A 43 8.90 3.83 5.79
C LYS A 43 9.10 3.04 7.08
N LYS A 44 8.23 3.22 8.07
CA LYS A 44 8.25 2.49 9.36
C LYS A 44 7.98 1.00 9.20
N SER A 45 7.18 0.59 8.21
CA SER A 45 6.89 -0.82 7.93
C SER A 45 8.11 -1.63 7.48
N GLY A 46 9.16 -0.97 7.00
CA GLY A 46 10.33 -1.65 6.41
C GLY A 46 10.06 -2.28 5.05
N LEU A 47 8.95 -1.94 4.36
CA LEU A 47 8.66 -2.44 3.03
C LEU A 47 9.79 -2.12 2.05
N ARG A 48 10.29 -3.16 1.39
CA ARG A 48 11.33 -3.08 0.35
C ARG A 48 10.75 -3.44 -1.01
N GLY A 49 11.30 -2.84 -2.06
CA GLY A 49 10.92 -3.14 -3.44
C GLY A 49 11.11 -4.62 -3.76
N ARG A 50 10.07 -5.24 -4.34
CA ARG A 50 10.05 -6.67 -4.70
C ARG A 50 10.49 -6.96 -6.15
N GLY A 51 10.95 -5.95 -6.88
CA GLY A 51 11.51 -6.09 -8.22
C GLY A 51 13.00 -6.49 -8.28
N GLY A 52 13.60 -6.92 -7.16
CA GLY A 52 15.00 -7.39 -7.09
C GLY A 52 15.97 -6.46 -6.36
N ALA A 53 15.88 -5.13 -6.55
CA ALA A 53 16.82 -4.18 -5.95
C ALA A 53 16.65 -3.97 -4.43
N ALA A 54 15.54 -4.40 -3.84
CA ALA A 54 15.26 -4.32 -2.40
C ALA A 54 15.39 -2.92 -1.75
N PHE A 55 15.31 -1.84 -2.53
CA PHE A 55 15.33 -0.47 -2.02
C PHE A 55 14.10 -0.18 -1.12
N SER A 56 14.26 0.67 -0.10
CA SER A 56 13.17 1.04 0.82
C SER A 56 12.05 1.78 0.06
N ALA A 57 10.84 1.23 0.07
CA ALA A 57 9.70 1.77 -0.66
C ALA A 57 9.30 3.16 -0.13
N GLY A 58 9.16 3.30 1.20
CA GLY A 58 8.80 4.58 1.82
C GLY A 58 9.84 5.67 1.58
N LEU A 59 11.14 5.34 1.65
CA LEU A 59 12.20 6.29 1.31
C LEU A 59 12.12 6.71 -0.16
N LYS A 60 11.89 5.77 -1.08
CA LYS A 60 11.71 6.08 -2.50
C LYS A 60 10.57 7.06 -2.73
N TRP A 61 9.44 6.90 -2.04
CA TRP A 61 8.29 7.80 -2.18
C TRP A 61 8.58 9.22 -1.70
N SER A 62 9.40 9.39 -0.65
CA SER A 62 9.80 10.72 -0.16
C SER A 62 10.63 11.56 -1.14
N PHE A 63 11.13 10.96 -2.22
CA PHE A 63 11.85 11.69 -3.28
C PHE A 63 10.91 12.35 -4.29
N MET A 64 9.61 12.02 -4.27
CA MET A 64 8.64 12.65 -5.17
C MET A 64 8.43 14.13 -4.79
N PRO A 65 8.29 15.03 -5.77
CA PRO A 65 7.94 16.42 -5.50
C PRO A 65 6.61 16.52 -4.73
N LYS A 66 6.59 17.33 -3.67
CA LYS A 66 5.38 17.54 -2.86
C LYS A 66 4.38 18.50 -3.51
N THR A 67 4.86 19.37 -4.39
CA THR A 67 4.03 20.27 -5.19
C THR A 67 4.24 19.98 -6.67
N THR A 68 3.17 20.12 -7.44
CA THR A 68 3.19 20.04 -8.90
C THR A 68 3.22 21.45 -9.46
N ASP A 69 4.23 22.24 -9.08
CA ASP A 69 4.43 23.55 -9.69
C ASP A 69 5.08 23.37 -11.06
N LYS A 70 4.23 23.11 -12.05
CA LYS A 70 4.47 23.28 -13.48
C LYS A 70 3.26 23.98 -14.09
#